data_AF-A0A1F6HSV3-F1
#
_entry.id   AF-A0A1F6HSV3-F1
#
_cell.length_a   1.000
_cell.length_b   1.000
_cell.length_c   1.000
_cell.angle_alpha   90.00
_cell.angle_beta   90.00
_cell.angle_gamma   90.00
#
_symmetry.space_group_name_H-M   'P 1'
#
loop_
_entity.id
_entity.type
_entity.pdbx_description
1 polymer ?
#
loop_
_entity_poly.entity_id
_entity_poly.type
_entity_poly.pdbx_seq_one_letter_code
_entity_poly.pdbx_strand_id
1 'polypeptide(L)'
;MKINVKHVAKLANLPLSQEEEKKFEKQLSSILEYVEQLNSVDTKNFEITSQITGLENITREDKTSISLFQEEALSNSKSNHNGMFKIKKIL
;
A
#
# COMPACT_ATOMS: atom_id res chain seq x y z
N MET A 1 -11.01 18.60 -8.52
CA MET A 1 -11.52 17.20 -8.37
C MET A 1 -12.14 17.03 -6.96
N LYS A 2 -13.21 16.23 -6.75
CA LYS A 2 -13.73 15.95 -5.38
C LYS A 2 -13.43 14.50 -5.00
N ILE A 3 -12.60 14.28 -3.99
CA ILE A 3 -12.31 12.95 -3.43
C ILE A 3 -13.21 12.68 -2.24
N ASN A 4 -13.78 11.47 -2.20
CA ASN A 4 -14.45 10.96 -1.01
C ASN A 4 -13.41 10.37 -0.05
N VAL A 5 -13.01 11.12 0.97
CA VAL A 5 -11.99 10.71 1.96
C VAL A 5 -12.37 9.40 2.64
N LYS A 6 -13.64 9.24 3.00
CA LYS A 6 -14.15 8.02 3.65
C LYS A 6 -14.01 6.79 2.75
N HIS A 7 -14.24 6.95 1.45
CA HIS A 7 -14.05 5.86 0.49
C HIS A 7 -12.58 5.45 0.37
N VAL A 8 -11.68 6.43 0.23
CA VAL A 8 -10.23 6.17 0.13
C VAL A 8 -9.69 5.56 1.42
N ALA A 9 -10.10 6.06 2.59
CA ALA A 9 -9.72 5.51 3.89
C ALA A 9 -10.16 4.05 4.05
N LYS A 10 -11.36 3.70 3.57
CA LYS A 10 -11.83 2.31 3.54
C LYS A 10 -10.94 1.41 2.68
N LEU A 11 -10.54 1.88 1.49
CA LEU A 11 -9.63 1.14 0.61
C LEU A 11 -8.25 0.92 1.25
N ALA A 12 -7.75 1.93 1.98
CA ALA A 12 -6.49 1.86 2.69
C ALA A 12 -6.56 1.14 4.06
N ASN A 13 -7.74 0.65 4.45
CA ASN A 13 -8.01 0.06 5.77
C ASN A 13 -7.61 0.98 6.94
N LEU A 14 -7.90 2.26 6.82
CA LEU A 14 -7.64 3.28 7.84
C LEU A 14 -8.96 3.68 8.53
N PRO A 15 -9.12 3.40 9.84
CA PRO A 15 -10.24 3.92 10.60
C PRO A 15 -10.00 5.41 10.87
N LEU A 16 -10.92 6.27 10.46
CA LEU A 16 -10.86 7.72 10.69
C LEU A 16 -12.02 8.17 11.58
N SER A 17 -11.74 9.12 12.46
CA SER A 17 -12.77 9.90 13.14
C SER A 17 -13.38 10.94 12.20
N GLN A 18 -14.56 11.47 12.55
CA GLN A 18 -15.21 12.54 11.77
C GLN A 18 -14.37 13.83 11.71
N GLU A 19 -13.60 14.11 12.76
CA GLU A 19 -12.71 15.28 12.79
C GLU A 19 -11.54 15.12 11.82
N GLU A 20 -10.93 13.93 11.79
CA GLU A 20 -9.88 13.58 10.84
C GLU A 20 -10.39 13.57 9.40
N GLU A 21 -11.59 13.04 9.14
CA GLU A 21 -12.20 13.08 7.81
C GLU A 21 -12.32 14.52 7.29
N LYS A 22 -12.85 15.44 8.09
CA LYS A 22 -12.98 16.87 7.72
C LYS A 22 -11.62 17.56 7.53
N LYS A 23 -10.65 17.23 8.37
CA LYS A 23 -9.29 17.77 8.26
C LYS A 23 -8.62 17.29 6.98
N PHE A 24 -8.67 15.99 6.72
CA PHE A 24 -8.04 15.38 5.54
C PHE A 24 -8.75 15.76 4.25
N GLU A 25 -10.05 16.04 4.26
CA GLU A 25 -10.75 16.53 3.07
C GLU A 25 -10.14 17.83 2.54
N LYS A 26 -9.85 18.79 3.43
CA LYS A 26 -9.18 20.04 3.05
C LYS A 26 -7.75 19.81 2.60
N GLN A 27 -6.98 19.04 3.37
CA GLN A 27 -5.57 18.81 3.09
C GLN A 27 -5.36 18.05 1.78
N LEU A 28 -6.14 17.01 1.53
CA LEU A 28 -6.09 16.24 0.27
C LEU A 28 -6.49 17.10 -0.92
N SER A 29 -7.51 17.96 -0.78
CA SER A 29 -7.90 18.88 -1.86
C SER A 29 -6.75 19.81 -2.25
N SER A 30 -6.06 20.42 -1.29
CA SER A 30 -4.89 21.27 -1.57
C SER A 30 -3.71 20.51 -2.19
N ILE A 31 -3.47 19.26 -1.78
CA ILE A 31 -2.42 18.42 -2.36
C ILE A 31 -2.75 18.10 -3.83
N LEU A 32 -4.00 17.77 -4.15
CA LEU A 32 -4.40 17.50 -5.53
C LEU A 32 -4.30 18.73 -6.41
N GLU A 33 -4.72 19.89 -5.93
CA GLU A 33 -4.55 21.16 -6.63
C GLU A 33 -3.07 21.43 -6.95
N TYR A 34 -2.16 21.10 -6.03
CA TYR A 34 -0.73 21.19 -6.29
C TYR A 34 -0.26 20.18 -7.35
N VAL A 35 -0.72 18.93 -7.27
CA VAL A 35 -0.37 17.87 -8.25
C VAL A 35 -0.93 18.18 -9.65
N GLU A 36 -2.07 18.89 -9.76
CA GLU A 36 -2.64 19.33 -11.03
C GLU A 36 -1.68 20.21 -11.86
N GLN A 37 -0.66 20.83 -11.24
CA GLN A 37 0.39 21.55 -11.95
C GLN A 37 1.14 20.68 -12.97
N LEU A 38 1.24 19.36 -12.74
CA LEU A 38 1.89 18.44 -13.65
C LEU A 38 1.18 18.32 -15.00
N ASN A 39 -0.13 18.65 -15.08
CA ASN A 39 -0.89 18.65 -16.34
C ASN A 39 -0.40 19.72 -17.34
N SER A 40 0.39 20.70 -16.89
CA SER A 40 0.98 21.71 -17.77
C SER A 40 2.13 21.18 -18.65
N VAL A 41 2.66 19.99 -18.33
CA VAL A 41 3.77 19.37 -19.04
C VAL A 41 3.24 18.37 -20.07
N ASP A 42 3.62 18.55 -21.35
CA ASP A 42 3.27 17.60 -22.40
C ASP A 42 4.11 16.31 -22.29
N THR A 43 3.43 15.18 -22.08
CA THR A 43 4.04 13.87 -21.89
C THR A 43 3.72 12.89 -23.02
N LYS A 44 3.02 13.31 -24.09
CA LYS A 44 2.51 12.43 -25.15
C LYS A 44 3.57 11.63 -25.89
N ASN A 45 4.81 12.12 -25.92
CA ASN A 45 5.91 11.52 -26.68
C ASN A 45 6.90 10.74 -25.80
N PHE A 46 6.59 10.53 -24.52
CA PHE A 46 7.45 9.79 -23.60
C PHE A 46 6.83 8.45 -23.22
N GLU A 47 7.65 7.41 -23.19
CA GLU A 47 7.26 6.14 -22.59
C GLU A 47 7.19 6.27 -21.06
N ILE A 48 6.30 5.50 -20.44
CA ILE A 48 6.15 5.49 -18.99
C ILE A 48 7.38 4.83 -18.35
N THR A 49 8.05 5.54 -17.46
CA THR A 49 9.15 4.99 -16.66
C THR A 49 8.61 4.21 -15.45
N SER A 50 8.57 2.88 -15.55
CA SER A 50 8.13 1.98 -14.46
C SER A 50 9.28 1.51 -13.55
N GLN A 51 10.48 1.37 -14.10
CA GLN A 51 11.72 1.04 -13.41
C GLN A 51 12.92 1.69 -14.10
N ILE A 52 14.02 1.86 -13.37
CA ILE A 52 15.26 2.47 -13.90
C ILE A 52 16.42 1.47 -14.04
N THR A 53 16.23 0.22 -13.61
CA THR A 53 17.30 -0.79 -13.52
C THR A 53 17.50 -1.59 -14.80
N GLY A 54 16.55 -1.51 -15.75
CA GLY A 54 16.60 -2.28 -17.02
C GLY A 54 16.46 -3.79 -16.84
N LEU A 55 15.97 -4.25 -15.69
CA LEU A 55 15.77 -5.66 -15.42
C LEU A 55 14.58 -6.19 -16.22
N GLU A 56 14.78 -7.28 -16.94
CA GLU A 56 13.74 -7.96 -17.69
C GLU A 56 13.73 -9.44 -17.29
N ASN A 57 12.54 -9.99 -17.06
CA ASN A 57 12.34 -11.43 -16.87
C ASN A 57 13.28 -12.07 -15.83
N ILE A 58 13.49 -11.39 -14.69
CA ILE A 58 14.33 -11.92 -13.61
C ILE A 58 13.61 -13.10 -12.95
N THR A 59 14.09 -14.31 -13.25
CA THR A 59 13.57 -15.57 -12.71
C THR A 59 14.47 -16.12 -11.60
N ARG A 60 13.87 -16.95 -10.75
CA ARG A 60 14.57 -17.76 -9.75
C ARG A 60 14.49 -19.22 -10.15
N GLU A 61 15.61 -19.94 -10.04
CA GLU A 61 15.66 -21.39 -10.18
C GLU A 61 14.67 -22.09 -9.24
N ASP A 62 14.00 -23.15 -9.72
CA ASP A 62 13.09 -23.94 -8.90
C ASP A 62 13.87 -24.93 -8.00
N LYS A 63 14.47 -24.38 -6.95
CA LYS A 63 15.22 -25.12 -5.94
C LYS A 63 14.70 -24.78 -4.55
N THR A 64 14.65 -25.78 -3.67
CA THR A 64 14.28 -25.61 -2.26
C THR A 64 15.40 -24.94 -1.47
N SER A 65 15.03 -24.11 -0.50
CA SER A 65 15.95 -23.54 0.48
C SER A 65 15.45 -23.80 1.90
N ILE A 66 16.33 -23.65 2.89
CA ILE A 66 15.94 -23.69 4.30
C ILE A 66 14.92 -22.58 4.54
N SER A 67 13.76 -22.96 5.10
CA SER A 67 12.74 -22.01 5.54
C SER A 67 13.03 -21.56 6.97
N LEU A 68 12.46 -20.42 7.38
CA LEU A 68 12.51 -19.99 8.78
C LEU A 68 11.97 -21.10 9.70
N PHE A 69 12.56 -21.26 10.88
CA PHE A 69 11.98 -22.08 11.92
C PHE A 69 10.64 -21.48 12.36
N GLN A 70 9.69 -22.31 12.76
CA GLN A 70 8.35 -21.86 13.15
C GLN A 70 8.39 -20.79 14.24
N GLU A 71 9.31 -20.91 15.19
CA GLU A 71 9.52 -19.93 16.27
C GLU A 71 9.99 -18.57 15.73
N GLU A 72 10.91 -18.55 14.76
CA GLU A 72 11.40 -17.32 14.12
C GLU A 72 10.28 -16.63 13.36
N ALA A 73 9.49 -17.39 12.59
CA ALA A 73 8.36 -16.88 11.82
C ALA A 73 7.27 -16.26 12.72
N LEU A 74 7.10 -16.77 13.94
CA LEU A 74 6.09 -16.31 14.91
C LEU A 74 6.62 -15.27 15.92
N SER A 75 7.92 -15.00 15.93
CA SER A 75 8.59 -14.16 16.94
C SER A 75 7.98 -12.77 17.11
N ASN A 76 7.47 -12.17 16.02
CA ASN A 76 6.84 -10.85 16.01
C ASN A 76 5.30 -10.89 16.03
N SER A 77 4.70 -12.07 16.18
CA SER A 77 3.24 -12.19 16.23
C SER A 77 2.70 -11.66 17.56
N LYS A 78 1.69 -10.78 17.50
CA LYS A 78 1.00 -10.30 18.71
C LYS A 78 0.32 -11.43 19.48
N SER A 79 -0.17 -12.44 18.76
CA SER A 79 -0.80 -13.61 19.35
C SER A 79 -0.61 -14.82 18.44
N ASN A 80 -0.25 -15.95 19.04
CA ASN A 80 -0.14 -17.23 18.39
C ASN A 80 -0.83 -18.32 19.22
N HIS A 81 -1.11 -19.45 18.59
CA HIS A 81 -1.68 -20.63 19.24
C HIS A 81 -1.32 -21.87 18.44
N ASN A 82 -0.75 -22.89 19.08
CA ASN A 82 -0.34 -24.15 18.45
C ASN A 82 0.46 -23.96 17.15
N GLY A 83 1.42 -23.03 17.15
CA GLY A 83 2.28 -22.78 15.99
C GLY A 83 1.63 -22.01 14.83
N MET A 84 0.51 -21.30 15.08
CA MET A 84 -0.23 -20.52 14.09
C MET A 84 -0.43 -19.08 14.54
N PHE A 85 -0.55 -18.14 13.58
CA PHE A 85 -1.01 -16.77 13.86
C PHE A 85 -2.48 -16.80 14.30
N LYS A 86 -2.75 -16.23 15.48
CA LYS A 86 -4.11 -16.19 16.02
C LYS A 86 -4.76 -14.83 15.70
N ILE A 87 -5.81 -14.87 14.88
CA ILE A 87 -6.62 -13.69 14.53
C ILE A 87 -8.10 -13.89 14.90
N LYS A 88 -8.89 -12.82 14.83
CA LYS A 88 -10.35 -12.93 14.91
C LYS A 88 -10.86 -13.64 13.65
N LYS A 89 -11.81 -14.56 13.82
CA LYS A 89 -12.47 -15.25 12.71
C LYS A 89 -13.13 -14.22 11.77
N ILE A 90 -12.94 -14.39 10.47
CA ILE A 90 -13.68 -13.67 9.42
C ILE A 90 -14.96 -14.47 9.13
N LEU A 91 -16.10 -13.78 9.06
CA LEU A 91 -17.41 -14.36 8.73
C LEU A 91 -17.72 -14.18 7.25
#